data_AF-A0A419GLW8-F1
#
_entry.id   AF-A0A419GLW8-F1
#
_cell.length_a   1.000
_cell.length_b   1.000
_cell.length_c   1.000
_cell.angle_alpha   90.00
_cell.angle_beta   90.00
_cell.angle_gamma   90.00
#
_symmetry.space_group_name_H-M   'P 1'
#
loop_
_entity.id
_entity.type
_entity.pdbx_description
1 polymer ?
#
loop_
_entity_poly.entity_id
_entity_poly.type
_entity_poly.pdbx_seq_one_letter_code
_entity_poly.pdbx_strand_id
1 'polypeptide(L)'
;MWIVENMRWETMIRVGLIGVTVLLLSGEDIPGPGEEDWLEALRGAVRVEQTNEGPFWGSYAPYMAQLNQVQAALERKDEPAIYAAMNRFMDMLEKRENGIPAERADWLFDYCYTVTPAQFHDVSRHIRRFREHQFGEPVG
;
A
#
# COMPACT_ATOMS: atom_id res chain seq x y z
N MET A 1 -30.97 48.71 -2.31
CA MET A 1 -30.73 47.49 -3.11
C MET A 1 -29.34 47.64 -3.70
N TRP A 2 -28.34 47.15 -2.97
CA TRP A 2 -26.93 47.44 -3.21
C TRP A 2 -26.31 46.31 -4.04
N ILE A 3 -26.02 46.64 -5.29
CA ILE A 3 -25.09 45.93 -6.16
C ILE A 3 -23.75 46.61 -5.93
N VAL A 4 -22.80 45.91 -5.33
CA VAL A 4 -21.38 46.30 -5.15
C VAL A 4 -20.59 45.02 -5.42
N GLU A 5 -20.10 44.84 -6.64
CA GLU A 5 -18.72 45.11 -7.07
C GLU A 5 -17.68 44.10 -6.53
N ASN A 6 -17.07 43.40 -7.49
CA ASN A 6 -15.70 42.88 -7.51
C ASN A 6 -15.10 42.38 -6.18
N MET A 7 -15.17 41.07 -5.95
CA MET A 7 -14.27 40.36 -5.03
C MET A 7 -13.45 39.29 -5.77
N ARG A 8 -12.36 39.77 -6.38
CA ARG A 8 -11.02 39.16 -6.46
C ARG A 8 -10.93 37.64 -6.24
N TRP A 9 -10.84 36.88 -7.35
CA TRP A 9 -9.80 35.90 -7.76
C TRP A 9 -8.99 35.04 -6.74
N GLU A 10 -9.12 35.13 -5.42
CA GLU A 10 -8.21 34.44 -4.46
C GLU A 10 -8.88 33.47 -3.49
N THR A 11 -10.00 32.83 -3.84
CA THR A 11 -10.64 31.88 -2.91
C THR A 11 -11.16 30.61 -3.58
N MET A 12 -10.26 29.89 -4.27
CA MET A 12 -10.46 28.45 -4.54
C MET A 12 -9.18 27.65 -4.30
N ILE A 13 -8.57 27.85 -3.13
CA ILE A 13 -7.76 26.82 -2.49
C ILE A 13 -8.26 26.73 -1.05
N ARG A 14 -8.85 25.58 -0.68
CA ARG A 14 -8.96 25.00 0.68
C ARG A 14 -10.23 24.15 0.78
N VAL A 15 -10.18 22.87 0.41
CA VAL A 15 -10.69 21.76 1.24
C VAL A 15 -9.95 20.50 0.77
N GLY A 16 -9.25 19.82 1.67
CA GLY A 16 -8.71 18.50 1.36
C GLY A 16 -7.37 18.12 2.01
N LEU A 17 -6.83 18.93 2.91
CA LEU A 17 -5.81 18.47 3.85
C LEU A 17 -6.46 18.33 5.22
N ILE A 18 -7.04 17.17 5.49
CA ILE A 18 -7.22 16.72 6.87
C ILE A 18 -5.81 16.29 7.32
N GLY A 19 -5.02 17.31 7.70
CA GLY A 19 -3.89 17.11 8.56
C GLY A 19 -4.44 16.65 9.90
N VAL A 20 -4.25 15.37 10.21
CA VAL A 20 -4.42 14.88 11.56
C VAL A 20 -3.25 15.43 12.38
N THR A 21 -3.45 16.62 12.93
CA THR A 21 -2.64 17.14 14.03
C THR A 21 -3.06 16.37 15.27
N VAL A 22 -2.35 15.29 15.60
CA VAL A 22 -2.43 14.71 16.96
C VAL A 22 -1.54 15.54 17.87
N LEU A 23 -2.18 16.24 18.80
CA LEU A 23 -1.52 16.93 19.90
C LEU A 23 -0.78 15.92 20.78
N LEU A 24 0.50 16.21 21.00
CA LEU A 24 1.36 15.62 22.02
C LEU A 24 0.88 16.02 23.42
N LEU A 25 0.21 15.14 24.15
CA LEU A 25 0.13 15.14 25.62
C LEU A 25 -0.22 13.73 26.13
N SER A 26 0.75 12.82 26.06
CA SER A 26 0.89 11.65 26.95
C SER A 26 2.24 11.02 26.63
N GLY A 27 3.11 10.92 27.64
CA GLY A 27 4.37 10.17 27.56
C GLY A 27 4.11 8.67 27.64
N GLU A 28 3.28 8.15 26.74
CA GLU A 28 3.15 6.73 26.46
C GLU A 28 3.96 6.48 25.20
N ASP A 29 4.98 5.62 25.29
CA ASP A 29 5.64 5.04 24.12
C ASP A 29 4.53 4.55 23.19
N ILE A 30 4.30 5.26 22.07
CA ILE A 30 3.46 4.73 21.01
C ILE A 30 4.19 3.47 20.58
N PRO A 31 3.65 2.26 20.83
CA PRO A 31 4.27 1.07 20.28
C PRO A 31 4.25 1.30 18.78
N GLY A 32 5.42 1.20 18.13
CA GLY A 32 5.43 1.02 16.68
C GLY A 32 4.45 -0.12 16.35
N PRO A 33 3.78 -0.08 15.18
CA PRO A 33 2.84 -1.13 14.81
C PRO A 33 3.51 -2.49 15.10
N GLY A 34 2.85 -3.33 15.90
CA GLY A 34 3.37 -4.63 16.23
C GLY A 34 3.74 -5.40 14.96
N GLU A 35 4.59 -6.41 15.09
CA GLU A 35 5.02 -7.25 13.96
C GLU A 35 3.84 -7.96 13.25
N GLU A 36 2.62 -7.90 13.80
CA GLU A 36 1.38 -8.38 13.19
C GLU A 36 0.52 -7.26 12.56
N ASP A 37 0.69 -6.00 12.99
CA ASP A 37 -0.16 -4.87 12.60
C ASP A 37 0.02 -4.50 11.11
N TRP A 38 1.23 -4.67 10.57
CA TRP A 38 1.49 -4.40 9.16
C TRP A 38 0.79 -5.40 8.23
N LEU A 39 0.66 -6.67 8.64
CA LEU A 39 -0.01 -7.68 7.82
C LEU A 39 -1.51 -7.42 7.77
N GLU A 40 -2.13 -7.04 8.89
CA GLU A 40 -3.56 -6.69 8.87
C GLU A 40 -3.81 -5.40 8.08
N ALA A 41 -2.91 -4.41 8.13
CA ALA A 41 -2.99 -3.24 7.26
C ALA A 41 -2.99 -3.62 5.77
N LEU A 42 -2.10 -4.54 5.38
CA LEU A 42 -2.00 -5.01 4.00
C LEU A 42 -3.23 -5.84 3.57
N ARG A 43 -3.74 -6.72 4.45
CA ARG A 43 -4.99 -7.47 4.21
C ARG A 43 -6.19 -6.54 4.11
N GLY A 44 -6.21 -5.49 4.92
CA GLY A 44 -7.21 -4.42 4.84
C GLY A 44 -7.19 -3.73 3.48
N ALA A 45 -6.02 -3.35 2.98
CA ALA A 45 -5.85 -2.74 1.67
C ALA A 45 -6.35 -3.65 0.53
N VAL A 46 -5.98 -4.93 0.53
CA VAL A 46 -6.47 -5.90 -0.47
C VAL A 46 -7.98 -6.10 -0.37
N ARG A 47 -8.55 -6.13 0.85
CA ARG A 47 -9.99 -6.26 1.07
C ARG A 47 -10.77 -5.05 0.54
N VAL A 48 -10.22 -3.84 0.68
CA VAL A 48 -10.80 -2.64 0.05
C VAL A 48 -10.86 -2.82 -1.47
N GLU A 49 -9.79 -3.31 -2.10
CA GLU A 49 -9.79 -3.54 -3.54
C GLU A 49 -10.72 -4.69 -3.97
N GLN A 50 -10.94 -5.70 -3.12
CA GLN A 50 -11.96 -6.72 -3.35
C GLN A 50 -13.37 -6.12 -3.48
N THR A 51 -13.68 -5.06 -2.74
CA THR A 51 -14.99 -4.38 -2.87
C THR A 51 -15.16 -3.67 -4.21
N ASN A 52 -14.06 -3.38 -4.90
CA ASN A 52 -14.03 -2.79 -6.23
C ASN A 52 -13.97 -3.85 -7.34
N GLU A 53 -13.99 -5.15 -7.01
CA GLU A 53 -14.07 -6.21 -8.01
C GLU A 53 -15.34 -6.05 -8.84
N GLY A 54 -15.18 -6.25 -10.15
CA GLY A 54 -16.27 -6.22 -11.10
C GLY A 54 -16.14 -7.39 -12.06
N PRO A 55 -17.21 -7.73 -12.81
CA PRO A 55 -17.24 -8.91 -13.67
C PRO A 55 -16.22 -8.88 -14.83
N PHE A 56 -15.57 -7.74 -15.07
CA PHE A 56 -14.58 -7.52 -16.11
C PHE A 56 -13.15 -7.37 -15.58
N TRP A 57 -12.97 -7.34 -14.27
CA TRP A 57 -11.68 -7.15 -13.61
C TRP A 57 -11.19 -8.45 -12.99
N GLY A 58 -9.88 -8.57 -12.80
CA GLY A 58 -9.28 -9.71 -12.14
C GLY A 58 -9.72 -9.92 -10.70
N SER A 59 -9.29 -11.04 -10.11
CA SER A 59 -9.62 -11.40 -8.74
C SER A 59 -8.46 -11.16 -7.77
N TYR A 60 -8.78 -10.56 -6.62
CA TYR A 60 -7.89 -10.40 -5.48
C TYR A 60 -7.93 -11.58 -4.51
N ALA A 61 -8.81 -12.57 -4.69
CA ALA A 61 -8.87 -13.76 -3.83
C ALA A 61 -7.52 -14.52 -3.74
N PRO A 62 -6.75 -14.70 -4.83
CA PRO A 62 -5.42 -15.32 -4.76
C PRO A 62 -4.41 -14.50 -3.94
N TYR A 63 -4.53 -13.17 -3.96
CA TYR A 63 -3.69 -12.26 -3.18
C TYR A 63 -3.98 -12.39 -1.68
N MET A 64 -5.26 -12.46 -1.30
CA MET A 64 -5.66 -12.74 0.08
C MET A 64 -5.19 -14.13 0.54
N ALA A 65 -5.27 -15.13 -0.32
CA ALA A 65 -4.77 -16.47 0.00
C ALA A 65 -3.25 -16.47 0.26
N GLN A 66 -2.49 -15.69 -0.52
CA GLN A 66 -1.06 -15.52 -0.30
C GLN A 66 -0.76 -14.79 1.01
N LEU A 67 -1.52 -13.76 1.38
CA LEU A 67 -1.36 -13.09 2.69
C LEU A 67 -1.69 -14.02 3.87
N ASN A 68 -2.59 -14.99 3.70
CA ASN A 68 -2.81 -16.02 4.72
C ASN A 68 -1.59 -16.96 4.86
N GLN A 69 -0.79 -17.18 3.81
CA GLN A 69 0.48 -17.92 3.93
C GLN A 69 1.52 -17.14 4.73
N VAL A 70 1.56 -15.82 4.54
CA VAL A 70 2.41 -14.91 5.34
C VAL A 70 2.01 -14.97 6.81
N GLN A 71 0.71 -14.90 7.11
CA GLN A 71 0.18 -15.05 8.47
C GLN A 71 0.63 -16.38 9.10
N ALA A 72 0.45 -17.49 8.37
CA ALA A 72 0.84 -18.81 8.87
C ALA A 72 2.37 -18.90 9.12
N ALA A 73 3.20 -18.19 8.34
CA ALA A 73 4.64 -18.14 8.55
C ALA A 73 5.03 -17.30 9.78
N LEU A 74 4.34 -16.17 10.01
CA LEU A 74 4.48 -15.34 11.21
C LEU A 74 4.12 -16.11 12.49
N GLU A 75 3.01 -16.85 12.48
CA GLU A 75 2.58 -17.69 13.61
C GLU A 75 3.64 -18.73 13.98
N ARG A 76 4.40 -19.22 12.99
CA ARG A 76 5.52 -20.15 13.20
C ARG A 76 6.84 -19.46 13.54
N LYS A 77 6.92 -18.12 13.45
CA LYS A 77 8.15 -17.32 13.56
C LYS A 77 9.26 -17.78 12.61
N ASP A 78 8.85 -18.21 11.41
CA ASP A 78 9.74 -18.72 10.37
C ASP A 78 10.12 -17.59 9.42
N GLU A 79 11.14 -16.80 9.79
CA GLU A 79 11.59 -15.63 9.02
C GLU A 79 11.90 -15.94 7.54
N PRO A 80 12.60 -17.04 7.19
CA PRO A 80 12.78 -17.42 5.79
C PRO A 80 11.46 -17.65 5.04
N ALA A 81 10.49 -18.30 5.68
CA ALA A 81 9.18 -18.52 5.07
C ALA A 81 8.37 -17.22 4.95
N ILE A 82 8.45 -16.31 5.92
CA ILE A 82 7.81 -14.98 5.85
C ILE A 82 8.39 -14.22 4.65
N TYR A 83 9.72 -14.16 4.55
CA TYR A 83 10.43 -13.50 3.46
C TYR A 83 10.04 -14.07 2.09
N ALA A 84 10.03 -15.40 1.96
CA ALA A 84 9.64 -16.07 0.71
C ALA A 84 8.18 -15.80 0.34
N ALA A 85 7.26 -15.87 1.32
CA ALA A 85 5.84 -15.65 1.10
C ALA A 85 5.53 -14.19 0.72
N MET A 86 6.19 -13.22 1.36
CA MET A 86 6.03 -11.80 1.03
C MET A 86 6.60 -11.45 -0.34
N ASN A 87 7.79 -11.94 -0.69
CA ASN A 87 8.32 -11.71 -2.04
C ASN A 87 7.45 -12.36 -3.11
N ARG A 88 6.84 -13.53 -2.83
CA ARG A 88 5.86 -14.13 -3.74
C ARG A 88 4.61 -13.26 -3.89
N PHE A 89 4.10 -12.67 -2.82
CA PHE A 89 2.99 -11.72 -2.89
C PHE A 89 3.33 -10.52 -3.79
N MET A 90 4.53 -9.96 -3.62
CA MET A 90 5.02 -8.86 -4.45
C MET A 90 5.21 -9.28 -5.92
N ASP A 91 5.71 -10.49 -6.21
CA ASP A 91 5.78 -11.01 -7.59
C ASP A 91 4.41 -11.08 -8.25
N MET A 92 3.37 -11.49 -7.51
CA MET A 92 2.00 -11.57 -8.02
C MET A 92 1.47 -10.18 -8.39
N LEU A 93 1.82 -9.15 -7.62
CA LEU A 93 1.45 -7.76 -7.89
C LEU A 93 2.19 -7.23 -9.13
N GLU A 94 3.51 -7.42 -9.23
CA GLU A 94 4.31 -7.00 -10.38
C GLU A 94 3.81 -7.62 -11.69
N LYS A 95 3.48 -8.91 -11.65
CA LYS A 95 2.98 -9.67 -12.81
C LYS A 95 1.49 -9.45 -13.07
N ARG A 96 0.78 -8.75 -12.17
CA ARG A 96 -0.67 -8.53 -12.25
C ARG A 96 -1.42 -9.84 -12.44
N GLU A 97 -0.99 -10.87 -11.69
CA GLU A 97 -1.57 -12.20 -11.77
C GLU A 97 -3.09 -12.13 -11.60
N ASN A 98 -3.82 -12.98 -12.33
CA ASN A 98 -5.29 -13.00 -12.31
C ASN A 98 -5.97 -11.73 -12.83
N GLY A 99 -5.25 -10.82 -13.50
CA GLY A 99 -5.82 -9.75 -14.32
C GLY A 99 -6.32 -8.53 -13.53
N ILE A 100 -5.77 -8.28 -12.34
CA ILE A 100 -6.11 -7.08 -11.57
C ILE A 100 -5.66 -5.80 -12.32
N PRO A 101 -6.37 -4.66 -12.16
CA PRO A 101 -6.00 -3.42 -12.83
C PRO A 101 -4.57 -2.98 -12.49
N ALA A 102 -3.84 -2.53 -13.51
CA ALA A 102 -2.45 -2.08 -13.41
C ALA A 102 -2.23 -1.07 -12.28
N GLU A 103 -3.04 0.00 -12.27
CA GLU A 103 -2.97 1.06 -11.26
C GLU A 103 -3.11 0.53 -9.83
N ARG A 104 -3.98 -0.46 -9.61
CA ARG A 104 -4.24 -1.03 -8.30
C ARG A 104 -3.14 -1.99 -7.86
N ALA A 105 -2.61 -2.78 -8.80
CA ALA A 105 -1.44 -3.62 -8.55
C ALA A 105 -0.23 -2.79 -8.16
N ASP A 106 -0.01 -1.68 -8.86
CA ASP A 106 1.10 -0.76 -8.65
C ASP A 106 0.97 -0.06 -7.28
N TRP A 107 -0.23 0.45 -6.96
CA TRP A 107 -0.52 1.03 -5.64
C TRP A 107 -0.32 0.04 -4.49
N LEU A 108 -0.83 -1.19 -4.60
CA LEU A 108 -0.62 -2.24 -3.59
C LEU A 108 0.86 -2.59 -3.43
N PHE A 109 1.61 -2.63 -4.52
CA PHE A 109 3.05 -2.89 -4.51
C PHE A 109 3.81 -1.80 -3.74
N ASP A 110 3.50 -0.53 -3.99
CA ASP A 110 4.11 0.60 -3.27
C ASP A 110 3.68 0.63 -1.80
N TYR A 111 2.43 0.25 -1.51
CA TYR A 111 1.95 0.15 -0.14
C TYR A 111 2.71 -0.92 0.66
N CYS A 112 3.08 -2.05 0.05
CA CYS A 112 3.91 -3.07 0.70
C CYS A 112 5.19 -2.47 1.28
N TYR A 113 5.84 -1.58 0.54
CA TYR A 113 7.07 -0.93 0.98
C TYR A 113 6.86 0.03 2.17
N THR A 114 5.66 0.60 2.28
CA THR A 114 5.33 1.55 3.34
C THR A 114 5.09 0.85 4.68
N VAL A 115 4.46 -0.33 4.64
CA VAL A 115 3.99 -1.01 5.87
C VAL A 115 4.82 -2.24 6.24
N THR A 116 5.41 -2.94 5.28
CA THR A 116 6.10 -4.21 5.54
C THR A 116 7.50 -3.94 6.10
N PRO A 117 7.91 -4.57 7.21
CA PRO A 117 9.29 -4.51 7.68
C PRO A 117 10.29 -4.90 6.58
N ALA A 118 11.39 -4.14 6.48
CA ALA A 118 12.39 -4.32 5.43
C ALA A 118 13.05 -5.72 5.45
N GLN A 119 13.11 -6.38 6.60
CA GLN A 119 13.67 -7.73 6.73
C GLN A 119 12.83 -8.82 6.04
N PHE A 120 11.55 -8.54 5.73
CA PHE A 120 10.62 -9.52 5.16
C PHE A 120 10.41 -9.38 3.65
N HIS A 121 11.10 -8.47 2.98
CA HIS A 121 10.98 -8.34 1.52
C HIS A 121 12.24 -7.77 0.87
N ASP A 122 12.36 -7.93 -0.45
CA ASP A 122 13.47 -7.39 -1.21
C ASP A 122 13.27 -5.92 -1.57
N VAL A 123 13.85 -5.04 -0.74
CA VAL A 123 13.82 -3.57 -0.90
C VAL A 123 14.45 -3.10 -2.24
N SER A 124 15.37 -3.86 -2.83
CA SER A 124 16.05 -3.46 -4.06
C SER A 124 15.09 -3.35 -5.26
N ARG A 125 13.98 -4.08 -5.22
CA ARG A 125 12.94 -4.10 -6.26
C ARG A 125 12.26 -2.74 -6.40
N HIS A 126 12.04 -2.04 -5.30
CA HIS A 126 11.43 -0.71 -5.33
C HIS A 126 12.40 0.33 -5.89
N ILE A 127 13.71 0.24 -5.58
CA ILE A 127 14.73 1.12 -6.18
C ILE A 127 14.77 0.95 -7.70
N ARG A 128 14.68 -0.29 -8.19
CA ARG A 128 14.59 -0.58 -9.63
C ARG A 128 13.33 0.06 -10.24
N ARG A 129 12.17 -0.16 -9.62
CA ARG A 129 10.89 0.37 -10.10
C ARG A 129 10.81 1.90 -10.07
N PHE A 130 11.33 2.53 -9.01
CA PHE A 130 11.45 3.99 -8.91
C PHE A 130 12.31 4.55 -10.05
N ARG A 131 13.44 3.88 -10.39
CA ARG A 131 14.27 4.28 -11.53
C ARG A 131 13.53 4.13 -12.86
N GLU A 132 12.78 3.05 -13.06
CA GLU A 132 11.96 2.86 -14.25
C GLU A 132 10.90 3.96 -14.40
N HIS A 133 10.19 4.31 -13.32
CA HIS A 133 9.16 5.36 -13.36
C HIS A 133 9.75 6.77 -13.52
N GLN A 134 10.89 7.09 -12.90
CA GLN A 134 11.49 8.42 -12.94
C GLN A 134 12.28 8.68 -14.24
N PHE A 135 12.92 7.64 -14.80
CA PHE A 135 13.85 7.79 -15.92
C PHE A 135 13.42 7.06 -17.19
N GLY A 136 12.34 6.27 -17.15
CA GLY A 136 11.85 5.51 -18.32
C GLY A 136 12.80 4.41 -18.80
N GLU A 137 13.81 4.06 -18.01
CA GLU A 137 14.85 3.11 -18.40
C GLU A 137 14.49 1.69 -17.92
N PRO A 138 14.39 0.69 -18.82
CA PRO A 138 14.30 -0.70 -18.40
C PRO A 138 15.65 -1.13 -17.81
N VAL A 139 15.65 -1.62 -16.57
CA VAL A 139 16.89 -2.09 -15.93
C VAL A 139 17.14 -3.55 -16.32
N GLY A 140 17.72 -3.74 -17.51
CA GLY A 140 18.35 -4.99 -17.96
C GLY A 140 17.43 -6.02 -18.60
#